data_AF-S9PR96-F1
#
_entry.id   AF-S9PR96-F1
#
_cell.length_a   1.000
_cell.length_b   1.000
_cell.length_c   1.000
_cell.angle_alpha   90.00
_cell.angle_beta   90.00
_cell.angle_gamma   90.00
#
_symmetry.space_group_name_H-M   'P 1'
#
loop_
_entity.id
_entity.type
_entity.pdbx_description
1 polymer ?
#
loop_
_entity_poly.entity_id
_entity_poly.type
_entity_poly.pdbx_seq_one_letter_code
_entity_poly.pdbx_strand_id
1 'polypeptide(L)'
;MDETVAKLLRELEGSSNSFSTTKETSNDKNSSKTFTTELESSINNQKAAQELAFIESIQSYPAALRYVFSLQAKNPERLRKVKKLKAMQERQERDWFMERQRLIHHHQSKNKIKSLLTPLSTSRNHASSVDLPPSTDVNTLSEGDRELQEALSEFDKKIVLLTERMYSDQRKALSDMHIPLFLIPSSEPLTEEQSKLIQLLQDLFNE
;
A
#
# COMPACT_ATOMS: atom_id res chain seq x y z
N MET A 1 22.82 11.79 -20.47
CA MET A 1 21.97 12.97 -20.28
C MET A 1 21.20 13.14 -21.56
N ASP A 2 19.91 12.83 -21.52
CA ASP A 2 19.09 12.67 -22.71
C ASP A 2 18.81 14.03 -23.37
N GLU A 3 19.05 14.10 -24.68
CA GLU A 3 18.89 15.31 -25.51
C GLU A 3 17.47 15.91 -25.42
N THR A 4 16.50 15.10 -25.02
CA THR A 4 15.11 15.49 -24.77
C THR A 4 14.97 16.46 -23.60
N VAL A 5 15.73 16.26 -22.52
CA VAL A 5 15.71 17.13 -21.33
C VAL A 5 16.37 18.48 -21.64
N ALA A 6 17.47 18.46 -22.41
CA ALA A 6 18.14 19.69 -22.85
C ALA A 6 17.28 20.53 -23.80
N LYS A 7 16.41 19.88 -24.60
CA LYS A 7 15.49 20.57 -25.52
C LYS A 7 14.35 21.26 -24.78
N LEU A 8 13.80 20.62 -23.73
CA LEU A 8 12.74 21.19 -22.87
C LEU A 8 13.24 22.38 -22.04
N LEU A 9 14.47 22.33 -21.52
CA LEU A 9 15.05 23.45 -20.76
C LEU A 9 15.33 24.66 -21.67
N ARG A 10 15.78 24.43 -22.91
CA ARG A 10 16.02 25.51 -23.88
C ARG A 10 14.73 26.18 -24.38
N GLU A 11 13.62 25.45 -24.39
CA GLU A 11 12.31 25.99 -24.77
C GLU A 11 11.69 26.86 -23.65
N LEU A 12 12.10 26.64 -22.38
CA LEU A 12 11.67 27.45 -21.23
C LEU A 12 12.47 28.75 -21.03
N GLU A 13 13.72 28.81 -21.49
CA GLU A 13 14.57 30.01 -21.36
C GLU A 13 14.33 31.06 -22.47
N GLY A 14 13.59 30.72 -23.52
CA GLY A 14 13.33 31.60 -24.67
C GLY A 14 12.24 32.66 -24.48
N SER A 15 11.53 32.69 -23.35
CA SER A 15 10.35 33.54 -23.17
C SER A 15 10.35 34.31 -21.84
N SER A 16 11.36 35.15 -21.62
CA SER A 16 11.23 36.29 -20.70
C SER A 16 12.44 37.21 -20.81
N ASN A 17 12.30 38.27 -21.61
CA ASN A 17 13.16 39.43 -21.51
C ASN A 17 12.28 40.67 -21.44
N SER A 18 12.18 41.31 -20.26
CA SER A 18 12.18 42.76 -20.09
C SER A 18 12.08 43.19 -18.62
N PHE A 19 12.89 44.19 -18.29
CA PHE A 19 12.70 45.25 -17.28
C PHE A 19 13.40 45.18 -15.89
N SER A 20 14.69 45.56 -15.91
CA SER A 20 15.36 46.67 -15.18
C SER A 20 14.89 47.17 -13.79
N THR A 21 15.79 46.98 -12.82
CA THR A 21 16.44 47.95 -11.88
C THR A 21 15.63 48.93 -11.00
N THR A 22 15.87 48.92 -9.66
CA THR A 22 16.61 49.99 -8.90
C THR A 22 16.65 49.80 -7.36
N LYS A 23 17.86 50.06 -6.81
CA LYS A 23 18.27 50.75 -5.55
C LYS A 23 17.95 50.24 -4.12
N GLU A 24 19.05 49.93 -3.42
CA GLU A 24 19.53 50.42 -2.09
C GLU A 24 18.59 51.24 -1.19
N THR A 25 18.50 50.91 0.12
CA THR A 25 19.20 51.59 1.25
C THR A 25 18.73 51.13 2.65
N SER A 26 19.71 50.94 3.54
CA SER A 26 19.81 51.16 5.01
C SER A 26 18.64 51.00 6.00
N ASN A 27 18.98 50.35 7.13
CA ASN A 27 18.68 50.67 8.56
C ASN A 27 17.34 51.31 8.94
N ASP A 28 16.63 50.71 9.92
CA ASP A 28 16.76 51.15 11.32
C ASP A 28 15.97 50.30 12.31
N LYS A 29 16.42 50.36 13.58
CA LYS A 29 15.81 49.78 14.78
C LYS A 29 14.49 50.46 15.16
N ASN A 30 13.64 49.65 15.79
CA ASN A 30 12.71 49.93 16.90
C ASN A 30 11.22 49.72 16.61
N SER A 31 10.60 49.19 17.67
CA SER A 31 9.26 49.48 18.14
C SER A 31 8.22 48.37 17.94
N SER A 32 7.92 47.74 19.07
CA SER A 32 6.57 47.56 19.63
C SER A 32 5.47 47.06 18.70
N LYS A 33 4.92 45.87 18.99
CA LYS A 33 3.46 45.58 18.99
C LYS A 33 3.19 44.08 19.28
N THR A 34 2.56 43.77 20.41
CA THR A 34 1.11 43.47 20.61
C THR A 34 0.67 42.11 20.10
N PHE A 35 0.09 41.31 21.02
CA PHE A 35 -1.21 40.65 20.88
C PHE A 35 -1.70 40.42 19.43
N THR A 36 -1.26 39.34 18.78
CA THR A 36 -1.84 38.86 17.51
C THR A 36 -1.82 37.34 17.37
N THR A 37 -1.90 36.58 18.46
CA THR A 37 -1.86 35.10 18.37
C THR A 37 -3.23 34.44 18.22
N GLU A 38 -4.34 35.14 18.46
CA GLU A 38 -5.70 34.56 18.36
C GLU A 38 -6.45 34.85 17.05
N LEU A 39 -6.05 35.86 16.27
CA LEU A 39 -6.73 36.18 15.00
C LEU A 39 -6.14 35.42 13.81
N GLU A 40 -4.84 35.10 13.84
CA GLU A 40 -4.19 34.35 12.74
C GLU A 40 -4.65 32.89 12.68
N SER A 41 -4.94 32.26 13.82
CA SER A 41 -5.48 30.89 13.87
C SER A 41 -6.85 30.79 13.16
N SER A 42 -7.69 31.82 13.27
CA SER A 42 -9.02 31.83 12.65
C SER A 42 -8.97 32.01 11.13
N ILE A 43 -8.06 32.82 10.60
CA ILE A 43 -7.88 33.03 9.15
C ILE A 43 -7.26 31.78 8.51
N ASN A 44 -6.31 31.14 9.19
CA ASN A 44 -5.67 29.92 8.69
C ASN A 44 -6.65 28.73 8.68
N ASN A 45 -7.54 28.64 9.67
CA ASN A 45 -8.59 27.62 9.72
C ASN A 45 -9.66 27.81 8.65
N GLN A 46 -10.02 29.05 8.30
CA GLN A 46 -10.94 29.32 7.18
C GLN A 46 -10.33 28.96 5.83
N LYS A 47 -9.04 29.24 5.63
CA LYS A 47 -8.31 28.86 4.41
C LYS A 47 -8.18 27.35 4.27
N ALA A 48 -7.88 26.65 5.36
CA ALA A 48 -7.86 25.19 5.38
C ALA A 48 -9.25 24.59 5.08
N ALA A 49 -10.32 25.12 5.68
CA ALA A 49 -11.69 24.65 5.42
C ALA A 49 -12.15 24.87 3.97
N GLN A 50 -11.75 25.98 3.33
CA GLN A 50 -12.02 26.23 1.91
C GLN A 50 -11.20 25.31 1.00
N GLU A 51 -9.95 25.03 1.36
CA GLU A 51 -9.11 24.07 0.62
C GLU A 51 -9.70 22.66 0.72
N LEU A 52 -10.21 22.25 1.88
CA LEU A 52 -10.92 20.97 2.06
C LEU A 52 -12.17 20.87 1.20
N ALA A 53 -13.02 21.90 1.20
CA ALA A 53 -14.23 21.93 0.38
C ALA A 53 -13.91 21.86 -1.13
N PHE A 54 -12.80 22.47 -1.54
CA PHE A 54 -12.31 22.35 -2.91
C PHE A 54 -11.83 20.92 -3.22
N ILE A 55 -11.07 20.30 -2.34
CA ILE A 55 -10.54 18.93 -2.53
C ILE A 55 -11.67 17.91 -2.56
N GLU A 56 -12.70 18.06 -1.73
CA GLU A 56 -13.90 17.21 -1.74
C GLU A 56 -14.71 17.32 -3.03
N SER A 57 -14.68 18.49 -3.69
CA SER A 57 -15.35 18.70 -4.98
C SER A 57 -14.62 18.03 -6.16
N ILE A 58 -13.35 17.62 -5.97
CA ILE A 58 -12.57 16.95 -7.01
C ILE A 58 -13.01 15.48 -7.10
N GLN A 59 -13.97 15.23 -7.99
CA GLN A 59 -14.45 13.87 -8.32
C GLN A 59 -13.83 13.31 -9.62
N SER A 60 -13.04 14.11 -10.35
CA SER A 60 -12.47 13.71 -11.64
C SER A 60 -11.00 13.34 -11.50
N TYR A 61 -10.63 12.16 -12.01
CA TYR A 61 -9.26 11.65 -12.05
C TYR A 61 -8.18 12.68 -12.50
N PRO A 62 -8.27 13.35 -13.68
CA PRO A 62 -7.25 14.32 -14.10
C PRO A 62 -7.08 15.53 -13.17
N ALA A 63 -8.14 15.94 -12.47
CA ALA A 63 -8.07 17.00 -11.47
C ALA A 63 -7.39 16.50 -10.17
N ALA A 64 -7.68 15.26 -9.76
CA ALA A 64 -7.00 14.60 -8.65
C ALA A 64 -5.48 14.48 -8.91
N LEU A 65 -5.08 14.18 -10.14
CA LEU A 65 -3.67 14.13 -10.53
C LEU A 65 -2.95 15.46 -10.35
N ARG A 66 -3.51 16.54 -10.91
CA ARG A 66 -2.94 17.88 -10.77
C ARG A 66 -2.79 18.27 -9.29
N TYR A 67 -3.77 17.90 -8.49
CA TYR A 67 -3.72 18.12 -7.05
C TYR A 67 -2.57 17.32 -6.40
N VAL A 68 -2.44 16.02 -6.69
CA VAL A 68 -1.36 15.18 -6.14
C VAL A 68 0.03 15.73 -6.50
N PHE A 69 0.25 16.14 -7.75
CA PHE A 69 1.53 16.77 -8.15
C PHE A 69 1.76 18.11 -7.44
N SER A 70 0.72 18.93 -7.27
CA SER A 70 0.83 20.17 -6.50
C SER A 70 1.10 19.91 -5.01
N LEU A 71 0.53 18.84 -4.46
CA LEU A 71 0.72 18.41 -3.09
C LEU A 71 2.15 17.88 -2.88
N GLN A 72 2.69 17.15 -3.85
CA GLN A 72 4.08 16.70 -3.86
C GLN A 72 5.06 17.88 -3.81
N ALA A 73 4.84 18.91 -4.64
CA ALA A 73 5.67 20.10 -4.65
C ALA A 73 5.61 20.87 -3.32
N LYS A 74 4.44 20.90 -2.66
CA LYS A 74 4.22 21.62 -1.40
C LYS A 74 4.65 20.84 -0.15
N ASN A 75 4.46 19.52 -0.13
CA ASN A 75 4.58 18.69 1.08
C ASN A 75 5.16 17.29 0.78
N PRO A 76 6.48 17.16 0.55
CA PRO A 76 7.10 15.86 0.25
C PRO A 76 7.02 14.86 1.42
N GLU A 77 6.80 15.33 2.66
CA GLU A 77 6.66 14.46 3.84
C GLU A 77 5.41 13.58 3.80
N ARG A 78 4.29 14.08 3.25
CA ARG A 78 3.07 13.29 3.08
C ARG A 78 3.33 12.12 2.12
N LEU A 79 4.14 12.36 1.11
CA LEU A 79 4.57 11.35 0.16
C LEU A 79 5.38 10.22 0.80
N ARG A 80 6.29 10.56 1.72
CA ARG A 80 7.06 9.54 2.46
C ARG A 80 6.16 8.61 3.27
N LYS A 81 5.03 9.12 3.79
CA LYS A 81 4.05 8.28 4.48
C LYS A 81 3.37 7.29 3.52
N VAL A 82 2.98 7.72 2.32
CA VAL A 82 2.43 6.81 1.30
C VAL A 82 3.45 5.72 0.94
N LYS A 83 4.72 6.10 0.72
CA LYS A 83 5.81 5.14 0.45
C LYS A 83 5.98 4.13 1.58
N LYS A 84 5.90 4.59 2.84
CA LYS A 84 5.97 3.71 4.02
C LYS A 84 4.78 2.74 4.10
N LEU A 85 3.57 3.20 3.78
CA LEU A 85 2.38 2.34 3.74
C LEU A 85 2.51 1.24 2.68
N LYS A 86 3.04 1.57 1.50
CA LYS A 86 3.32 0.59 0.44
C LYS A 86 4.37 -0.43 0.86
N ALA A 87 5.52 0.03 1.37
CA ALA A 87 6.57 -0.85 1.85
C ALA A 87 6.09 -1.79 2.98
N MET A 88 5.16 -1.32 3.81
CA MET A 88 4.52 -2.13 4.84
C MET A 88 3.59 -3.20 4.24
N GLN A 89 2.79 -2.85 3.23
CA GLN A 89 1.95 -3.81 2.50
C GLN A 89 2.80 -4.91 1.85
N GLU A 90 3.82 -4.53 1.07
CA GLU A 90 4.69 -5.51 0.39
C GLU A 90 5.40 -6.44 1.38
N ARG A 91 5.76 -5.91 2.56
CA ARG A 91 6.32 -6.71 3.64
C ARG A 91 5.30 -7.72 4.18
N GLN A 92 4.06 -7.28 4.43
CA GLN A 92 2.99 -8.17 4.89
C GLN A 92 2.68 -9.27 3.87
N GLU A 93 2.60 -8.94 2.59
CA GLU A 93 2.39 -9.91 1.51
C GLU A 93 3.52 -10.94 1.45
N ARG A 94 4.78 -10.51 1.59
CA ARG A 94 5.92 -11.43 1.70
C ARG A 94 5.82 -12.31 2.95
N ASP A 95 5.48 -11.73 4.10
CA ASP A 95 5.35 -12.47 5.36
C ASP A 95 4.23 -13.52 5.25
N TRP A 96 3.09 -13.17 4.65
CA TRP A 96 1.98 -14.10 4.39
C TRP A 96 2.38 -15.22 3.43
N PHE A 97 3.09 -14.89 2.35
CA PHE A 97 3.60 -15.90 1.43
C PHE A 97 4.54 -16.88 2.14
N MET A 98 5.50 -16.38 2.92
CA MET A 98 6.44 -17.21 3.67
C MET A 98 5.74 -18.09 4.69
N GLU A 99 4.75 -17.56 5.40
CA GLU A 99 3.98 -18.33 6.38
C GLU A 99 3.18 -19.45 5.72
N ARG A 100 2.56 -19.18 4.57
CA ARG A 100 1.89 -20.20 3.77
C ARG A 100 2.85 -21.30 3.32
N GLN A 101 4.06 -20.94 2.89
CA GLN A 101 5.09 -21.93 2.52
C GLN A 101 5.56 -22.75 3.72
N ARG A 102 5.71 -22.15 4.91
CA ARG A 102 6.04 -22.88 6.14
C ARG A 102 4.97 -23.90 6.48
N LEU A 103 3.69 -23.55 6.35
CA LEU A 103 2.58 -24.46 6.61
C LEU A 103 2.61 -25.68 5.67
N ILE A 104 2.84 -25.44 4.38
CA ILE A 104 2.99 -26.51 3.38
C ILE A 104 4.17 -27.42 3.74
N HIS A 105 5.34 -26.83 4.02
CA HIS A 105 6.54 -27.59 4.34
C HIS A 105 6.38 -28.40 5.64
N HIS A 106 5.70 -27.85 6.64
CA HIS A 106 5.38 -28.53 7.90
C HIS A 106 4.49 -29.77 7.68
N HIS A 107 3.47 -29.67 6.82
CA HIS A 107 2.65 -30.83 6.48
C HIS A 107 3.42 -31.87 5.66
N GLN A 108 4.23 -31.41 4.70
CA GLN A 108 5.07 -32.31 3.91
C GLN A 108 6.07 -33.08 4.78
N SER A 109 6.70 -32.43 5.77
CA SER A 109 7.61 -33.10 6.70
C SER A 109 6.88 -34.08 7.61
N LYS A 110 5.70 -33.71 8.14
CA LYS A 110 4.82 -34.61 8.91
C LYS A 110 4.44 -35.85 8.09
N ASN A 111 4.08 -35.68 6.83
CA ASN A 111 3.71 -36.80 5.93
C ASN A 111 4.91 -37.69 5.61
N LYS A 112 6.10 -37.11 5.38
CA LYS A 112 7.35 -37.88 5.22
C LYS A 112 7.63 -38.73 6.46
N ILE A 113 7.54 -38.16 7.66
CA ILE A 113 7.74 -38.90 8.91
C ILE A 113 6.71 -40.02 9.07
N LYS A 114 5.42 -39.73 8.83
CA LYS A 114 4.36 -40.75 8.84
C LYS A 114 4.70 -41.90 7.89
N SER A 115 5.09 -41.61 6.65
CA SER A 115 5.46 -42.65 5.67
C SER A 115 6.66 -43.51 6.07
N LEU A 116 7.63 -42.95 6.81
CA LEU A 116 8.78 -43.70 7.33
C LEU A 116 8.40 -44.57 8.55
N LEU A 117 7.41 -44.16 9.33
CA LEU A 117 6.92 -44.90 10.50
C LEU A 117 5.91 -46.00 10.14
N THR A 118 5.20 -45.87 9.01
CA THR A 118 4.27 -46.89 8.52
C THR A 118 4.91 -48.28 8.39
N PRO A 119 6.08 -48.47 7.72
CA PRO A 119 6.71 -49.78 7.61
C PRO A 119 7.21 -50.34 8.95
N LEU A 120 7.57 -49.48 9.91
CA LEU A 120 7.96 -49.90 11.27
C LEU A 120 6.74 -50.36 12.09
N SER A 121 5.58 -49.75 11.87
CA SER A 121 4.33 -50.12 12.55
C SER A 121 3.71 -51.38 11.99
N THR A 122 3.81 -51.62 10.67
CA THR A 122 3.33 -52.86 10.04
C THR A 122 4.27 -54.03 10.26
N SER A 123 5.59 -53.81 10.39
CA SER A 123 6.58 -54.88 10.67
C SER A 123 6.35 -55.57 12.01
N ARG A 124 5.74 -54.91 13.01
CA ARG A 124 5.44 -55.52 14.32
C ARG A 124 4.23 -56.48 14.29
N ASN A 125 3.41 -56.46 13.24
CA ASN A 125 2.20 -57.27 13.13
C ASN A 125 2.29 -58.40 12.07
N HIS A 126 3.40 -58.52 11.33
CA HIS A 126 3.59 -59.56 10.31
C HIS A 126 4.19 -60.88 10.85
N ALA A 127 3.63 -61.39 11.94
CA ALA A 127 3.79 -62.81 12.33
C ALA A 127 2.55 -63.66 11.99
N SER A 128 1.62 -63.18 11.17
CA SER A 128 0.54 -64.01 10.63
C SER A 128 0.06 -63.55 9.25
N SER A 129 0.37 -64.41 8.28
CA SER A 129 -0.57 -64.95 7.29
C SER A 129 -1.08 -64.08 6.12
N VAL A 130 -0.63 -64.50 4.93
CA VAL A 130 -1.34 -64.62 3.64
C VAL A 130 -1.42 -63.41 2.71
N ASP A 131 -0.87 -63.67 1.52
CA ASP A 131 -0.87 -62.90 0.27
C ASP A 131 -2.25 -62.34 -0.12
N LEU A 132 -2.35 -61.01 -0.22
CA LEU A 132 -3.31 -60.34 -1.10
C LEU A 132 -2.62 -59.14 -1.79
N PRO A 133 -2.80 -58.93 -3.12
CA PRO A 133 -2.13 -57.87 -3.85
C PRO A 133 -2.73 -56.49 -3.49
N PRO A 134 -1.93 -55.41 -3.43
CA PRO A 134 -2.45 -54.09 -3.15
C PRO A 134 -3.20 -53.58 -4.38
N SER A 135 -4.54 -53.66 -4.34
CA SER A 135 -5.41 -53.02 -5.31
C SER A 135 -5.32 -51.51 -5.20
N THR A 136 -5.14 -50.93 -6.38
CA THR A 136 -5.21 -49.52 -6.75
C THR A 136 -6.47 -48.83 -6.22
N ASP A 137 -6.37 -48.05 -5.14
CA ASP A 137 -7.40 -47.06 -4.77
C ASP A 137 -6.86 -45.65 -4.99
N VAL A 138 -7.17 -45.14 -6.17
CA VAL A 138 -7.08 -43.75 -6.59
C VAL A 138 -8.38 -43.07 -6.12
N ASN A 139 -8.30 -41.86 -5.54
CA ASN A 139 -9.42 -40.95 -5.19
C ASN A 139 -9.97 -40.88 -3.76
N THR A 140 -9.23 -41.30 -2.73
CA THR A 140 -9.49 -40.75 -1.38
C THR A 140 -8.32 -39.84 -1.02
N LEU A 141 -8.56 -38.52 -0.95
CA LEU A 141 -7.59 -37.58 -0.37
C LEU A 141 -7.11 -38.17 0.95
N SER A 142 -5.80 -38.38 1.08
CA SER A 142 -5.21 -38.87 2.32
C SER A 142 -5.68 -37.96 3.46
N GLU A 143 -5.96 -38.50 4.64
CA GLU A 143 -6.41 -37.71 5.79
C GLU A 143 -5.47 -36.50 6.05
N GLY A 144 -4.17 -36.67 5.78
CA GLY A 144 -3.18 -35.59 5.85
C GLY A 144 -3.31 -34.50 4.77
N ASP A 145 -3.84 -34.82 3.60
CA ASP A 145 -4.12 -33.83 2.54
C ASP A 145 -5.39 -33.02 2.87
N ARG A 146 -6.39 -33.66 3.48
CA ARG A 146 -7.57 -32.96 4.02
C ARG A 146 -7.17 -31.99 5.14
N GLU A 147 -6.34 -32.43 6.09
CA GLU A 147 -5.81 -31.58 7.16
C GLU A 147 -5.07 -30.35 6.59
N LEU A 148 -4.23 -30.54 5.55
CA LEU A 148 -3.51 -29.44 4.91
C LEU A 148 -4.46 -28.48 4.19
N GLN A 149 -5.43 -29.00 3.44
CA GLN A 149 -6.42 -28.19 2.72
C GLN A 149 -7.23 -27.31 3.68
N GLU A 150 -7.64 -27.87 4.82
CA GLU A 150 -8.37 -27.14 5.86
C GLU A 150 -7.50 -26.05 6.50
N ALA A 151 -6.27 -26.38 6.90
CA ALA A 151 -5.33 -25.42 7.47
C ALA A 151 -5.00 -24.26 6.50
N LEU A 152 -4.82 -24.56 5.21
CA LEU A 152 -4.63 -23.54 4.18
C LEU A 152 -5.88 -22.69 3.98
N SER A 153 -7.08 -23.28 3.97
CA SER A 153 -8.34 -22.54 3.85
C SER A 153 -8.55 -21.59 5.03
N GLU A 154 -8.25 -22.03 6.25
CA GLU A 154 -8.31 -21.16 7.44
C GLU A 154 -7.29 -20.03 7.38
N PHE A 155 -6.07 -20.32 6.92
CA PHE A 155 -5.05 -19.30 6.71
C PHE A 155 -5.52 -18.27 5.69
N ASP A 156 -5.97 -18.70 4.51
CA ASP A 156 -6.42 -17.82 3.43
C ASP A 156 -7.61 -16.95 3.88
N LYS A 157 -8.57 -17.52 4.64
CA LYS A 157 -9.67 -16.74 5.25
C LYS A 157 -9.16 -15.64 6.18
N LYS A 158 -8.16 -15.93 7.01
CA LYS A 158 -7.54 -14.92 7.89
C LYS A 158 -6.86 -13.84 7.04
N ILE A 159 -6.12 -14.21 6.00
CA ILE A 159 -5.46 -13.25 5.11
C ILE A 159 -6.45 -12.30 4.46
N VAL A 160 -7.62 -12.78 4.00
CA VAL A 160 -8.67 -11.91 3.44
C VAL A 160 -9.07 -10.82 4.45
N LEU A 161 -9.38 -11.20 5.70
CA LEU A 161 -9.76 -10.24 6.74
C LEU A 161 -8.63 -9.25 7.08
N LEU A 162 -7.38 -9.73 7.14
CA LEU A 162 -6.22 -8.85 7.35
C LEU A 162 -6.02 -7.89 6.18
N THR A 163 -6.25 -8.35 4.95
CA THR A 163 -6.11 -7.57 3.73
C THR A 163 -7.18 -6.47 3.67
N GLU A 164 -8.43 -6.79 4.00
CA GLU A 164 -9.50 -5.80 4.11
C GLU A 164 -9.19 -4.72 5.14
N ARG A 165 -8.67 -5.12 6.32
CA ARG A 165 -8.23 -4.19 7.35
C ARG A 165 -7.08 -3.30 6.86
N MET A 166 -6.08 -3.89 6.20
CA MET A 166 -4.96 -3.14 5.62
C MET A 166 -5.45 -2.10 4.60
N TYR A 167 -6.36 -2.47 3.70
CA TYR A 167 -6.94 -1.54 2.73
C TYR A 167 -7.78 -0.45 3.40
N SER A 168 -8.48 -0.77 4.49
CA SER A 168 -9.20 0.22 5.29
C SER A 168 -8.23 1.24 5.91
N ASP A 169 -7.14 0.76 6.53
CA ASP A 169 -6.11 1.61 7.14
C ASP A 169 -5.40 2.48 6.10
N GLN A 170 -5.14 1.94 4.89
CA GLN A 170 -4.58 2.69 3.77
C GLN A 170 -5.54 3.77 3.29
N ARG A 171 -6.82 3.45 3.08
CA ARG A 171 -7.84 4.44 2.68
C ARG A 171 -7.93 5.56 3.71
N LYS A 172 -7.94 5.22 5.00
CA LYS A 172 -7.93 6.21 6.09
C LYS A 172 -6.71 7.11 6.01
N ALA A 173 -5.52 6.55 5.82
CA ALA A 173 -4.30 7.35 5.73
C ALA A 173 -4.28 8.26 4.49
N LEU A 174 -4.78 7.78 3.34
CA LEU A 174 -4.91 8.60 2.11
C LEU A 174 -5.93 9.73 2.31
N SER A 175 -7.02 9.46 3.03
CA SER A 175 -8.02 10.45 3.44
C SER A 175 -7.42 11.50 4.38
N ASP A 176 -6.67 11.09 5.41
CA ASP A 176 -5.95 11.99 6.33
C ASP A 176 -4.91 12.88 5.61
N MET A 177 -4.37 12.39 4.49
CA MET A 177 -3.45 13.16 3.64
C MET A 177 -4.15 14.12 2.68
N HIS A 178 -5.49 14.10 2.67
CA HIS A 178 -6.36 14.89 1.83
C HIS A 178 -6.18 14.60 0.34
N ILE A 179 -5.99 13.32 0.00
CA ILE A 179 -5.91 12.90 -1.39
C ILE A 179 -7.34 12.86 -1.95
N PRO A 180 -7.64 13.60 -3.04
CA PRO A 180 -8.93 13.55 -3.71
C PRO A 180 -9.34 12.11 -4.03
N LEU A 181 -10.65 11.87 -4.15
CA LEU A 181 -11.25 10.54 -4.34
C LEU A 181 -11.23 9.60 -3.11
N PHE A 182 -10.37 9.84 -2.11
CA PHE A 182 -10.34 9.08 -0.84
C PHE A 182 -10.98 9.80 0.34
N LEU A 183 -11.43 11.05 0.14
CA LEU A 183 -12.15 11.83 1.15
C LEU A 183 -13.58 11.37 1.36
N ILE A 184 -14.21 10.80 0.33
CA ILE A 184 -15.56 10.24 0.44
C ILE A 184 -15.42 8.85 1.06
N PRO A 185 -15.97 8.60 2.27
CA PRO A 185 -15.94 7.29 2.88
C PRO A 185 -16.90 6.37 2.11
N SER A 186 -16.41 5.79 1.02
CA SER A 186 -17.14 4.76 0.28
C SER A 186 -16.88 3.41 0.93
N SER A 187 -17.94 2.74 1.38
CA SER A 187 -17.89 1.34 1.82
C SER A 187 -17.77 0.37 0.65
N GLU A 188 -17.86 0.86 -0.59
CA GLU A 188 -17.77 0.05 -1.80
C GLU A 188 -16.31 -0.38 -2.09
N PRO A 189 -16.12 -1.44 -2.92
CA PRO A 189 -14.82 -1.75 -3.50
C PRO A 189 -14.24 -0.51 -4.21
N LEU A 190 -12.91 -0.43 -4.25
CA LEU A 190 -12.20 0.68 -4.90
C LEU A 190 -12.74 0.92 -6.31
N THR A 191 -13.10 2.17 -6.61
CA THR A 191 -13.46 2.53 -7.99
C THR A 191 -12.24 2.40 -8.90
N GLU A 192 -12.45 2.21 -10.20
CA GLU A 192 -11.33 2.15 -11.15
C GLU A 192 -10.43 3.38 -11.08
N GLU A 193 -11.01 4.57 -10.85
CA GLU A 193 -10.26 5.82 -10.76
C GLU A 193 -9.39 5.88 -9.49
N GLN A 194 -9.90 5.39 -8.36
CA GLN A 194 -9.11 5.23 -7.13
C GLN A 194 -7.96 4.24 -7.33
N SER A 195 -8.20 3.14 -8.06
CA SER A 195 -7.19 2.13 -8.37
C SER A 195 -6.10 2.69 -9.28
N LYS A 196 -6.48 3.41 -10.34
CA LYS A 196 -5.53 4.12 -11.22
C LYS A 196 -4.73 5.16 -10.47
N LEU A 197 -5.35 5.88 -9.53
CA LEU A 197 -4.67 6.87 -8.70
C LEU A 197 -3.66 6.23 -7.76
N ILE A 198 -4.01 5.11 -7.12
CA ILE A 198 -3.07 4.33 -6.32
C ILE A 198 -1.94 3.80 -7.19
N GLN A 199 -2.21 3.28 -8.38
CA GLN A 199 -1.17 2.81 -9.29
C GLN A 199 -0.22 3.94 -9.71
N LEU A 200 -0.73 5.14 -10.01
CA LEU A 200 0.13 6.27 -10.34
C LEU A 200 0.95 6.73 -9.13
N LEU A 201 0.31 6.81 -7.96
CA LEU A 201 1.03 7.06 -6.71
C LEU A 201 2.16 6.03 -6.58
N GLN A 202 1.89 4.75 -6.83
CA GLN A 202 2.91 3.70 -6.82
C GLN A 202 4.04 3.93 -7.84
N ASP A 203 3.72 4.30 -9.08
CA ASP A 203 4.69 4.51 -10.16
C ASP A 203 5.57 5.74 -9.90
N LEU A 204 4.96 6.83 -9.43
CA LEU A 204 5.67 8.06 -9.03
C LEU A 204 6.61 7.84 -7.83
N PHE A 205 6.42 6.79 -7.04
CA PHE A 205 7.18 6.54 -5.81
C PHE A 205 8.21 5.40 -5.93
N ASN A 206 8.25 4.75 -7.10
CA ASN A 206 9.21 3.70 -7.45
C ASN A 206 10.53 4.26 -8.04
N GLU A 207 10.58 5.54 -8.42
CA GLU A 207 11.84 6.29 -8.62
C GLU A 207 12.50 6.67 -7.28
#